data_AF-A0A9W9E4V9-F1
#
_entry.id   AF-A0A9W9E4V9-F1
#
_cell.length_a   1.000
_cell.length_b   1.000
_cell.length_c   1.000
_cell.angle_alpha   90.00
_cell.angle_beta   90.00
_cell.angle_gamma   90.00
#
_symmetry.space_group_name_H-M   'P 1'
#
loop_
_entity.id
_entity.type
_entity.pdbx_description
1 polymer ?
#
loop_
_entity_poly.entity_id
_entity_poly.type
_entity_poly.pdbx_seq_one_letter_code
_entity_poly.pdbx_strand_id
1 'polypeptide(L)'
;MASDEDYMAFLNKANQDADEGRAAAQSSRGAGQQRTFKTADEGSELPKSIAEVIRDAFYVSEADEPFKGVSLKWKGEGGLPDEVEFAKLINHWDAENAQIDIMDPVDWDSQGEYGNVIDAVREATKGNDVRVYRVARDLTRAEYFVISRDDEGGRIVGVKALGIES
;
A
#
# COMPACT_ATOMS: atom_id res chain seq x y z
N MET A 1 -20.47 42.11 -11.58
CA MET A 1 -20.44 41.27 -10.37
C MET A 1 -20.47 39.85 -10.87
N ALA A 2 -19.30 39.23 -11.05
CA ALA A 2 -19.20 37.84 -11.49
C ALA A 2 -19.67 36.99 -10.31
N SER A 3 -20.81 36.36 -10.52
CA SER A 3 -21.70 35.75 -9.55
C SER A 3 -21.07 34.50 -8.94
N ASP A 4 -21.36 34.26 -7.66
CA ASP A 4 -20.99 33.05 -6.88
C ASP A 4 -21.35 31.72 -7.58
N GLU A 5 -22.13 31.79 -8.65
CA GLU A 5 -22.49 30.72 -9.57
C GLU A 5 -21.30 30.14 -10.36
N ASP A 6 -20.36 30.99 -10.81
CA ASP A 6 -19.17 30.52 -11.54
C ASP A 6 -18.16 29.79 -10.62
N TYR A 7 -18.11 30.18 -9.34
CA TYR A 7 -17.27 29.52 -8.34
C TYR A 7 -17.82 28.15 -7.94
N MET A 8 -19.15 28.05 -7.79
CA MET A 8 -19.84 26.77 -7.57
C MET A 8 -19.69 25.83 -8.78
N ALA A 9 -19.71 26.37 -10.00
CA ALA A 9 -19.49 25.58 -11.21
C ALA A 9 -18.06 25.02 -11.28
N PHE A 10 -17.04 25.77 -10.89
CA PHE A 10 -15.66 25.29 -10.81
C PHE A 10 -15.47 24.19 -9.74
N LEU A 11 -16.06 24.37 -8.55
CA LEU A 11 -16.00 23.36 -7.48
C LEU A 11 -16.75 22.07 -7.86
N ASN A 12 -17.93 22.19 -8.46
CA ASN A 12 -18.68 21.03 -8.93
C ASN A 12 -17.95 20.33 -10.08
N LYS A 13 -17.38 21.06 -11.04
CA LYS A 13 -16.58 20.50 -12.14
C LYS A 13 -15.38 19.71 -11.64
N ALA A 14 -14.65 20.21 -10.64
CA ALA A 14 -13.50 19.52 -10.06
C ALA A 14 -13.89 18.25 -9.29
N ASN A 15 -15.04 18.25 -8.60
CA ASN A 15 -15.56 17.06 -7.95
C ASN A 15 -16.11 16.03 -8.96
N GLN A 16 -16.70 16.51 -10.06
CA GLN A 16 -17.21 15.65 -11.14
C GLN A 16 -16.09 14.97 -11.91
N ASP A 17 -14.98 15.67 -12.22
CA ASP A 17 -13.79 15.06 -12.84
C ASP A 17 -13.12 14.04 -11.90
N ALA A 18 -13.18 14.25 -10.58
CA ALA A 18 -12.67 13.29 -9.59
C ALA A 18 -13.56 12.03 -9.46
N ASP A 19 -14.89 12.17 -9.56
CA ASP A 19 -15.82 11.04 -9.56
C ASP A 19 -15.87 10.32 -10.92
N GLU A 20 -15.76 11.04 -12.03
CA GLU A 20 -15.62 10.46 -13.38
C GLU A 20 -14.26 9.76 -13.54
N GLY A 21 -13.19 10.27 -12.92
CA GLY A 21 -11.92 9.55 -12.80
C GLY A 21 -12.02 8.26 -11.99
N ARG A 22 -12.85 8.24 -10.93
CA ARG A 22 -13.14 7.03 -10.13
C ARG A 22 -14.05 6.05 -10.88
N ALA A 23 -15.04 6.54 -11.63
CA ALA A 23 -15.94 5.73 -12.45
C ALA A 23 -15.25 5.18 -13.71
N ALA A 24 -14.31 5.92 -14.32
CA ALA A 24 -13.45 5.45 -15.41
C ALA A 24 -12.46 4.37 -14.94
N ALA A 25 -11.96 4.47 -13.70
CA ALA A 25 -11.16 3.43 -13.06
C ALA A 25 -11.97 2.13 -12.81
N GLN A 26 -13.30 2.24 -12.64
CA GLN A 26 -14.19 1.09 -12.41
C GLN A 26 -14.74 0.44 -13.70
N SER A 27 -14.75 1.16 -14.83
CA SER A 27 -15.33 0.71 -16.11
C SER A 27 -14.29 0.13 -17.09
N SER A 28 -12.99 0.23 -16.80
CA SER A 28 -11.91 -0.33 -17.62
C SER A 28 -11.59 -1.80 -17.30
N ARG A 29 -12.62 -2.65 -17.12
CA ARG A 29 -12.48 -4.11 -16.87
C ARG A 29 -12.33 -4.90 -18.17
N GLY A 30 -11.38 -4.52 -19.02
CA GLY A 30 -11.09 -5.21 -20.27
C GLY A 30 -9.76 -4.79 -20.87
N ALA A 31 -8.84 -5.75 -20.94
CA ALA A 31 -7.58 -5.71 -21.72
C ALA A 31 -6.65 -4.50 -21.46
N GLY A 32 -5.89 -4.54 -20.35
CA GLY A 32 -4.81 -3.58 -20.09
C GLY A 32 -4.80 -2.92 -18.71
N GLN A 33 -5.55 -3.44 -17.73
CA GLN A 33 -5.52 -2.93 -16.36
C GLN A 33 -4.09 -2.89 -15.83
N GLN A 34 -3.62 -1.70 -15.44
CA GLN A 34 -2.52 -1.57 -14.49
C GLN A 34 -2.86 -2.45 -13.29
N ARG A 35 -2.27 -3.65 -13.24
CA ARG A 35 -2.41 -4.57 -12.12
C ARG A 35 -1.89 -3.82 -10.90
N THR A 36 -2.78 -3.55 -9.95
CA THR A 36 -2.49 -2.82 -8.72
C THR A 36 -2.89 -3.70 -7.56
N PHE A 37 -2.05 -3.75 -6.55
CA PHE A 37 -2.31 -4.50 -5.33
C PHE A 37 -3.18 -3.68 -4.38
N LYS A 38 -4.13 -4.36 -3.73
CA LYS A 38 -4.96 -3.76 -2.70
C LYS A 38 -4.10 -3.43 -1.48
N THR A 39 -4.24 -2.22 -0.96
CA THR A 39 -3.53 -1.77 0.25
C THR A 39 -4.46 -1.51 1.43
N ALA A 40 -5.76 -1.29 1.21
CA ALA A 40 -6.71 -0.96 2.27
C ALA A 40 -8.02 -1.74 2.09
N ASP A 41 -8.59 -2.19 3.21
CA ASP A 41 -9.96 -2.69 3.26
C ASP A 41 -10.98 -1.56 3.43
N GLU A 42 -12.23 -1.80 3.02
CA GLU A 42 -13.30 -0.84 3.25
C GLU A 42 -13.48 -0.56 4.76
N GLY A 43 -13.51 0.74 5.09
CA GLY A 43 -13.59 1.23 6.47
C GLY A 43 -12.32 1.04 7.29
N SER A 44 -11.20 0.68 6.66
CA SER A 44 -9.91 0.60 7.34
C SER A 44 -9.30 1.99 7.50
N GLU A 45 -8.86 2.28 8.73
CA GLU A 45 -8.09 3.48 9.04
C GLU A 45 -6.60 3.12 9.15
N LEU A 46 -5.76 4.06 8.75
CA LEU A 46 -4.31 3.94 8.87
C LEU A 46 -3.86 4.46 10.24
N PRO A 47 -3.01 3.72 10.98
CA PRO A 47 -2.43 4.20 12.22
C PRO A 47 -1.69 5.54 12.05
N LYS A 48 -1.74 6.39 13.08
CA LYS A 48 -1.19 7.76 13.02
C LYS A 48 0.32 7.78 12.73
N SER A 49 1.10 6.93 13.39
CA SER A 49 2.55 6.85 13.19
C SER A 49 2.91 6.57 11.73
N ILE A 50 2.16 5.67 11.08
CA ILE A 50 2.33 5.36 9.65
C ILE A 50 1.85 6.54 8.78
N ALA A 51 0.71 7.14 9.10
CA ALA A 51 0.17 8.27 8.34
C ALA A 51 1.08 9.51 8.36
N GLU A 52 1.86 9.68 9.43
CA GLU A 52 2.85 10.75 9.55
C GLU A 52 4.10 10.43 8.75
N VAL A 53 4.70 9.24 8.90
CA VAL A 53 5.96 8.91 8.22
C VAL A 53 5.84 8.93 6.70
N ILE A 54 4.71 8.48 6.13
CA ILE A 54 4.52 8.45 4.67
C ILE A 54 4.35 9.83 4.02
N ARG A 55 4.16 10.90 4.82
CA ARG A 55 4.10 12.27 4.29
C ARG A 55 5.49 12.83 3.98
N ASP A 56 6.47 12.39 4.75
CA ASP A 56 7.83 12.94 4.73
C ASP A 56 8.83 11.97 4.09
N ALA A 57 8.54 10.67 4.10
CA ALA A 57 9.39 9.63 3.53
C ALA A 57 9.01 9.28 2.07
N PHE A 58 10.03 9.11 1.23
CA PHE A 58 9.92 8.65 -0.14
C PHE A 58 10.78 7.42 -0.34
N TYR A 59 10.33 6.48 -1.15
CA TYR A 59 11.16 5.32 -1.50
C TYR A 59 12.05 5.69 -2.67
N VAL A 60 13.33 5.89 -2.39
CA VAL A 60 14.34 6.27 -3.38
C VAL A 60 14.66 5.01 -4.19
N SER A 61 14.01 4.89 -5.33
CA SER A 61 14.30 3.93 -6.39
C SER A 61 14.22 4.66 -7.72
N GLU A 62 14.54 4.00 -8.84
CA GLU A 62 14.38 4.64 -10.17
C GLU A 62 12.94 5.14 -10.45
N ALA A 63 11.95 4.75 -9.63
CA ALA A 63 10.56 5.20 -9.75
C ALA A 63 10.22 6.49 -8.97
N ASP A 64 11.02 6.90 -7.98
CA ASP A 64 10.76 8.06 -7.10
C ASP A 64 9.29 8.16 -6.58
N GLU A 65 8.69 7.03 -6.19
CA GLU A 65 7.30 6.99 -5.70
C GLU A 65 7.19 7.16 -4.17
N PRO A 66 6.19 7.90 -3.66
CA PRO A 66 5.93 7.99 -2.23
C PRO A 66 5.40 6.66 -1.68
N PHE A 67 5.65 6.43 -0.38
CA PHE A 67 5.05 5.31 0.32
C PHE A 67 3.52 5.42 0.35
N LYS A 68 2.84 4.27 0.25
CA LYS A 68 1.38 4.16 0.41
C LYS A 68 1.06 3.39 1.68
N GLY A 69 0.12 3.88 2.47
CA GLY A 69 -0.34 3.18 3.67
C GLY A 69 -1.06 1.86 3.36
N VAL A 70 -0.85 0.87 4.22
CA VAL A 70 -1.46 -0.46 4.17
C VAL A 70 -2.29 -0.70 5.43
N SER A 71 -3.52 -1.17 5.28
CA SER A 71 -4.44 -1.54 6.37
C SER A 71 -5.42 -2.60 5.86
N LEU A 72 -5.06 -3.89 6.02
CA LEU A 72 -5.83 -5.02 5.50
C LEU A 72 -6.33 -5.90 6.64
N LYS A 73 -7.59 -6.33 6.57
CA LYS A 73 -8.20 -7.21 7.57
C LYS A 73 -7.50 -8.56 7.55
N TRP A 74 -6.98 -8.98 8.70
CA TRP A 74 -6.25 -10.22 8.84
C TRP A 74 -6.49 -10.82 10.22
N LYS A 75 -6.93 -12.08 10.23
CA LYS A 75 -7.23 -12.84 11.46
C LYS A 75 -6.64 -14.25 11.42
N GLY A 76 -5.61 -14.47 10.59
CA GLY A 76 -4.97 -15.78 10.51
C GLY A 76 -4.37 -16.21 11.85
N GLU A 77 -4.29 -17.51 12.06
CA GLU A 77 -3.65 -18.10 13.23
C GLU A 77 -2.13 -18.13 13.01
N GLY A 78 -1.33 -17.89 14.06
CA GLY A 78 0.12 -18.10 13.99
C GLY A 78 0.99 -16.93 13.52
N GLY A 79 0.44 -15.76 13.21
CA GLY A 79 1.22 -14.53 12.99
C GLY A 79 0.86 -13.76 11.73
N LEU A 80 1.90 -13.29 11.02
CA LEU A 80 1.81 -12.65 9.70
C LEU A 80 1.51 -13.69 8.60
N PRO A 81 0.82 -13.30 7.51
CA PRO A 81 0.40 -14.22 6.45
C PRO A 81 1.59 -14.85 5.72
N ASP A 82 1.42 -16.07 5.21
CA ASP A 82 2.34 -16.65 4.23
C ASP A 82 2.22 -16.00 2.84
N GLU A 83 3.00 -16.45 1.86
CA GLU A 83 3.00 -15.92 0.50
C GLU A 83 1.62 -15.99 -0.16
N VAL A 84 0.94 -17.13 -0.06
CA VAL A 84 -0.34 -17.37 -0.74
C VAL A 84 -1.48 -16.63 -0.03
N GLU A 85 -1.46 -16.60 1.30
CA GLU A 85 -2.38 -15.83 2.12
C GLU A 85 -2.22 -14.33 1.86
N PHE A 86 -0.98 -13.85 1.79
CA PHE A 86 -0.71 -12.44 1.49
C PHE A 86 -1.13 -12.09 0.07
N ALA A 87 -0.87 -12.95 -0.91
CA ALA A 87 -1.34 -12.78 -2.28
C ALA A 87 -2.87 -12.63 -2.35
N LYS A 88 -3.62 -13.42 -1.57
CA LYS A 88 -5.08 -13.28 -1.46
C LYS A 88 -5.49 -11.96 -0.82
N LEU A 89 -4.80 -11.52 0.23
CA LEU A 89 -5.10 -10.25 0.93
C LEU A 89 -4.97 -9.04 0.02
N ILE A 90 -3.95 -9.03 -0.84
CA ILE A 90 -3.69 -7.93 -1.79
C ILE A 90 -4.49 -8.06 -3.09
N ASN A 91 -5.40 -9.03 -3.20
CA ASN A 91 -6.14 -9.37 -4.43
C ASN A 91 -5.22 -9.62 -5.63
N HIS A 92 -4.15 -10.39 -5.43
CA HIS A 92 -3.29 -10.82 -6.52
C HIS A 92 -4.12 -11.61 -7.56
N TRP A 93 -3.85 -11.40 -8.85
CA TRP A 93 -4.62 -12.01 -9.95
C TRP A 93 -4.44 -13.52 -10.04
N ASP A 94 -3.35 -14.04 -9.49
CA ASP A 94 -3.01 -15.46 -9.42
C ASP A 94 -2.28 -15.72 -8.10
N ALA A 95 -3.02 -16.02 -7.04
CA ALA A 95 -2.44 -16.10 -5.69
C ALA A 95 -1.52 -17.32 -5.50
N GLU A 96 -1.73 -18.40 -6.25
CA GLU A 96 -0.93 -19.63 -6.12
C GLU A 96 0.41 -19.52 -6.85
N ASN A 97 0.48 -18.71 -7.90
CA ASN A 97 1.70 -18.44 -8.66
C ASN A 97 2.24 -17.03 -8.42
N ALA A 98 1.81 -16.37 -7.34
CA ALA A 98 2.33 -15.06 -6.97
C ALA A 98 3.81 -15.18 -6.62
N GLN A 99 4.65 -14.40 -7.28
CA GLN A 99 6.08 -14.33 -6.98
C GLN A 99 6.26 -13.39 -5.78
N ILE A 100 6.13 -13.96 -4.59
CA ILE A 100 6.24 -13.25 -3.32
C ILE A 100 7.43 -13.81 -2.55
N ASP A 101 8.35 -12.93 -2.18
CA ASP A 101 9.48 -13.26 -1.30
C ASP A 101 9.28 -12.55 0.03
N ILE A 102 9.36 -13.31 1.13
CA ILE A 102 9.32 -12.79 2.49
C ILE A 102 10.76 -12.62 2.98
N MET A 103 11.11 -11.42 3.45
CA MET A 103 12.45 -11.10 3.94
C MET A 103 12.41 -10.24 5.20
N ASP A 104 13.53 -10.23 5.93
CA ASP A 104 13.68 -9.40 7.11
C ASP A 104 13.86 -7.93 6.73
N PRO A 105 13.38 -6.97 7.56
CA PRO A 105 13.53 -5.54 7.27
C PRO A 105 14.99 -5.09 7.11
N VAL A 106 15.93 -5.77 7.78
CA VAL A 106 17.37 -5.47 7.69
C VAL A 106 17.99 -5.92 6.36
N ASP A 107 17.42 -6.94 5.72
CA ASP A 107 17.88 -7.40 4.40
C ASP A 107 17.35 -6.47 3.31
N TRP A 108 16.11 -6.00 3.46
CA TRP A 108 15.50 -5.00 2.57
C TRP A 108 16.15 -3.62 2.69
N ASP A 109 16.32 -3.12 3.91
CA ASP A 109 16.93 -1.83 4.21
C ASP A 109 18.39 -1.98 4.68
N SER A 110 19.22 -2.59 3.84
CA SER A 110 20.62 -2.88 4.17
C SER A 110 21.47 -1.63 4.48
N GLN A 111 21.05 -0.47 3.98
CA GLN A 111 21.72 0.82 4.21
C GLN A 111 21.14 1.59 5.41
N GLY A 112 20.02 1.14 6.00
CA GLY A 112 19.37 1.78 7.14
C GLY A 112 18.68 3.10 6.80
N GLU A 113 18.29 3.31 5.55
CA GLU A 113 17.66 4.54 5.05
C GLU A 113 16.18 4.64 5.45
N TYR A 114 15.54 3.50 5.71
CA TYR A 114 14.10 3.38 5.98
C TYR A 114 13.80 2.91 7.40
N GLY A 115 14.76 3.05 8.33
CA GLY A 115 14.57 2.73 9.74
C GLY A 115 13.38 3.45 10.38
N ASN A 116 13.15 4.72 10.02
CA ASN A 116 11.98 5.50 10.47
C ASN A 116 10.65 4.88 10.03
N VAL A 117 10.58 4.33 8.81
CA VAL A 117 9.40 3.64 8.28
C VAL A 117 9.16 2.35 9.05
N ILE A 118 10.20 1.55 9.26
CA ILE A 118 10.14 0.30 10.02
C ILE A 118 9.68 0.57 11.47
N ASP A 119 10.23 1.59 12.11
CA ASP A 119 9.87 1.98 13.47
C ASP A 119 8.44 2.49 13.57
N ALA A 120 7.95 3.26 12.59
CA ALA A 120 6.56 3.71 12.55
C ALA A 120 5.56 2.54 12.44
N VAL A 121 5.89 1.52 11.65
CA VAL A 121 5.09 0.28 11.52
C VAL A 121 5.13 -0.53 12.80
N ARG A 122 6.30 -0.62 13.44
CA ARG A 122 6.47 -1.28 14.75
C ARG A 122 5.69 -0.57 15.85
N GLU A 123 5.72 0.76 15.90
CA GLU A 123 4.95 1.57 16.86
C GLU A 123 3.45 1.37 16.67
N ALA A 124 2.98 1.39 15.41
CA ALA A 124 1.57 1.16 15.07
C ALA A 124 1.03 -0.19 15.57
N THR A 125 1.92 -1.15 15.81
CA THR A 125 1.60 -2.53 16.18
C THR A 125 2.17 -2.93 17.54
N LYS A 126 2.51 -1.94 18.38
CA LYS A 126 2.97 -2.13 19.77
C LYS A 126 4.21 -3.02 19.92
N GLY A 127 5.11 -2.98 18.95
CA GLY A 127 6.36 -3.75 19.00
C GLY A 127 6.29 -5.13 18.36
N ASN A 128 5.20 -5.46 17.67
CA ASN A 128 5.08 -6.72 16.95
C ASN A 128 6.13 -6.86 15.82
N ASP A 129 6.31 -8.11 15.38
CA ASP A 129 7.24 -8.48 14.31
C ASP A 129 6.89 -7.77 13.00
N VAL A 130 7.90 -7.18 12.36
CA VAL A 130 7.77 -6.48 11.07
C VAL A 130 8.44 -7.33 10.01
N ARG A 131 7.74 -7.57 8.89
CA ARG A 131 8.30 -8.29 7.74
C ARG A 131 8.12 -7.49 6.46
N VAL A 132 8.99 -7.78 5.49
CA VAL A 132 8.91 -7.21 4.15
C VAL A 132 8.49 -8.28 3.15
N TYR A 133 7.44 -8.00 2.39
CA TYR A 133 6.97 -8.85 1.30
C TYR A 133 7.30 -8.15 -0.01
N ARG A 134 8.21 -8.74 -0.79
CA ARG A 134 8.47 -8.31 -2.17
C ARG A 134 7.50 -9.05 -3.07
N VAL A 135 6.64 -8.32 -3.78
CA VAL A 135 5.65 -8.88 -4.70
C VAL A 135 5.98 -8.46 -6.12
N ALA A 136 6.32 -9.40 -6.99
CA ALA A 136 6.60 -9.09 -8.39
C ALA A 136 5.33 -8.56 -9.08
N ARG A 137 5.46 -7.43 -9.76
CA ARG A 137 4.37 -6.82 -10.53
C ARG A 137 4.49 -7.18 -12.01
N ASP A 138 5.71 -7.11 -12.52
CA ASP A 138 6.11 -7.52 -13.87
C ASP A 138 7.63 -7.79 -13.90
N LEU A 139 8.21 -7.87 -15.11
CA LEU A 139 9.61 -8.21 -15.33
C LEU A 139 10.61 -7.24 -14.68
N THR A 140 10.21 -5.99 -14.45
CA THR A 140 11.12 -4.91 -14.03
C THR A 140 10.65 -4.19 -12.78
N ARG A 141 9.51 -4.60 -12.20
CA ARG A 141 8.88 -3.89 -11.09
C ARG A 141 8.44 -4.85 -10.01
N ALA A 142 8.77 -4.49 -8.78
CA ALA A 142 8.29 -5.15 -7.58
C ALA A 142 7.66 -4.14 -6.63
N GLU A 143 6.62 -4.57 -5.90
CA GLU A 143 6.04 -3.78 -4.81
C GLU A 143 6.50 -4.38 -3.48
N TYR A 144 7.07 -3.53 -2.63
CA TYR A 144 7.57 -3.91 -1.31
C TYR A 144 6.54 -3.51 -0.26
N PHE A 145 6.08 -4.47 0.53
CA PHE A 145 5.14 -4.25 1.62
C PHE A 145 5.84 -4.46 2.95
N VAL A 146 6.07 -3.38 3.69
CA VAL A 146 6.62 -3.42 5.05
C VAL A 146 5.45 -3.43 6.00
N ILE A 147 5.13 -4.59 6.56
CA ILE A 147 3.90 -4.81 7.33
C ILE A 147 4.17 -5.46 8.69
N SER A 148 3.27 -5.18 9.62
CA SER A 148 3.17 -5.84 10.92
C SER A 148 1.71 -6.13 11.25
N ARG A 149 1.50 -7.00 12.23
CA ARG A 149 0.17 -7.42 12.70
C ARG A 149 -0.30 -6.48 13.82
N ASP A 150 -1.48 -5.90 13.65
CA ASP A 150 -2.20 -5.20 14.71
C ASP A 150 -3.23 -6.17 15.32
N ASP A 151 -2.85 -6.76 16.46
CA ASP A 151 -3.68 -7.73 17.18
C ASP A 151 -4.97 -7.14 17.75
N GLU A 152 -4.95 -5.88 18.16
CA GLU A 152 -6.13 -5.21 18.71
C GLU A 152 -7.12 -4.83 17.60
N GLY A 153 -6.60 -4.34 16.48
CA GLY A 153 -7.40 -3.97 15.32
C GLY A 153 -7.81 -5.14 14.42
N GLY A 154 -7.28 -6.36 14.65
CA GLY A 154 -7.56 -7.55 13.86
C GLY A 154 -7.20 -7.39 12.39
N ARG A 155 -6.01 -6.84 12.13
CA ARG A 155 -5.56 -6.40 10.80
C ARG A 155 -4.04 -6.48 10.68
N ILE A 156 -3.54 -6.39 9.45
CA ILE A 156 -2.16 -6.04 9.16
C ILE A 156 -2.11 -4.57 8.75
N VAL A 157 -1.09 -3.86 9.24
CA VAL A 157 -0.86 -2.45 8.93
C VAL A 157 0.59 -2.26 8.52
N GLY A 158 0.84 -1.27 7.68
CA GLY A 158 2.18 -1.03 7.18
C GLY A 158 2.26 0.01 6.09
N VAL A 159 3.31 -0.07 5.31
CA VAL A 159 3.51 0.74 4.11
C VAL A 159 3.79 -0.13 2.90
N LYS A 160 3.63 0.48 1.72
CA LYS A 160 3.96 -0.08 0.43
C LYS A 160 4.83 0.89 -0.36
N ALA A 161 5.87 0.39 -1.00
CA ALA A 161 6.68 1.10 -1.97
C ALA A 161 6.73 0.38 -3.32
N LEU A 162 6.92 1.13 -4.40
CA LEU A 162 7.21 0.58 -5.72
C LEU A 162 8.73 0.66 -5.96
N GLY A 163 9.34 -0.46 -6.31
CA GLY A 163 10.73 -0.51 -6.79
C GLY A 163 10.81 -0.95 -8.24
N ILE A 164 11.82 -0.44 -8.95
CA ILE A 164 12.23 -0.92 -10.27
C ILE A 164 13.47 -1.79 -10.06
N GLU A 165 13.46 -2.96 -10.67
CA GLU A 165 14.53 -3.96 -10.63
C GLU A 165 14.95 -4.24 -12.07
N SER A 166 16.11 -3.71 -12.46
CA SER A 166 16.70 -3.86 -13.81
C SER A 166 17.86 -4.86 -13.80
#